data_AF-A0A9X2SR87-F1
#
_entry.id   AF-A0A9X2SR87-F1
#
_cell.length_a   1.000
_cell.length_b   1.000
_cell.length_c   1.000
_cell.angle_alpha   90.00
_cell.angle_beta   90.00
_cell.angle_gamma   90.00
#
_symmetry.space_group_name_H-M   'P 1'
#
loop_
_entity.id
_entity.type
_entity.pdbx_description
1 polymer ?
#
loop_
_entity_poly.entity_id
_entity_poly.type
_entity_poly.pdbx_seq_one_letter_code
_entity_poly.pdbx_strand_id
1 'polypeptide(L)'
;MTVEPARPSLLWARARKPERPSTEQRREHMLLTASLTTGVARVTSGILKSTRLVDEILGIDHVDWETTLMVGDVEFHRSKSGPYPDHQMRISVRPSAEYAALNYMDNRDSEMTIANSFNPKRPVPDVNLIFNGTTGAVFPRTAAIRISDARAALIEWLDTRKRPTCIEWRPYDSY
;
A
#
# COMPACT_ATOMS: atom_id res chain seq x y z
N MET A 1 31.18 -0.82 -70.57
CA MET A 1 29.87 -0.46 -69.97
C MET A 1 29.64 -1.42 -68.83
N THR A 2 29.88 -0.97 -67.60
CA THR A 2 29.80 -1.80 -66.40
C THR A 2 28.79 -1.12 -65.49
N VAL A 3 27.66 -1.80 -65.25
CA VAL A 3 26.53 -1.29 -64.47
C VAL A 3 26.78 -1.59 -63.00
N GLU A 4 26.81 -0.55 -62.18
CA GLU A 4 26.96 -0.61 -60.72
C GLU A 4 25.61 -0.98 -60.08
N PRO A 5 25.53 -1.95 -59.14
CA PRO A 5 24.27 -2.26 -58.47
C PRO A 5 24.02 -1.31 -57.29
N ALA A 6 22.81 -0.76 -57.24
CA ALA A 6 22.32 0.11 -56.18
C ALA A 6 22.31 -0.60 -54.81
N ARG A 7 22.77 0.08 -53.77
CA ARG A 7 22.72 -0.38 -52.37
C ARG A 7 21.28 -0.26 -51.82
N PRO A 8 20.79 -1.23 -51.01
CA PRO A 8 19.50 -1.09 -50.35
C PRO A 8 19.60 -0.13 -49.16
N SER A 9 18.66 0.82 -49.05
CA SER A 9 18.53 1.67 -47.87
C SER A 9 17.89 0.89 -46.72
N LEU A 10 18.62 0.79 -45.61
CA LEU A 10 18.10 0.29 -44.34
C LEU A 10 17.32 1.42 -43.66
N LEU A 11 16.01 1.48 -43.88
CA LEU A 11 15.08 2.26 -43.05
C LEU A 11 14.72 1.43 -41.81
N TRP A 12 15.41 1.71 -40.71
CA TRP A 12 15.08 1.16 -39.41
C TRP A 12 13.81 1.86 -38.91
N ALA A 13 12.68 1.13 -38.91
CA ALA A 13 11.48 1.57 -38.21
C ALA A 13 11.81 1.71 -36.71
N ARG A 14 11.87 2.94 -36.21
CA ARG A 14 11.97 3.20 -34.76
C ARG A 14 10.69 2.66 -34.13
N ALA A 15 10.78 1.50 -33.47
CA ALA A 15 9.73 1.01 -32.59
C ALA A 15 9.39 2.12 -31.59
N ARG A 16 8.14 2.61 -31.62
CA ARG A 16 7.66 3.57 -30.62
C ARG A 16 7.77 2.88 -29.26
N LYS A 17 8.50 3.48 -28.32
CA LYS A 17 8.47 3.04 -26.92
C LYS A 17 7.00 3.08 -26.46
N PRO A 18 6.50 2.05 -25.76
CA PRO A 18 5.15 2.08 -25.24
C PRO A 18 4.98 3.31 -24.36
N GLU A 19 3.95 4.12 -24.64
CA GLU A 19 3.60 5.27 -23.82
C GLU A 19 3.28 4.80 -22.41
N ARG A 20 3.77 5.54 -21.41
CA ARG A 20 3.42 5.24 -20.02
C ARG A 20 1.92 5.48 -19.87
N PRO A 21 1.17 4.57 -19.24
CA PRO A 21 -0.25 4.77 -19.00
C PRO A 21 -0.48 6.05 -18.19
N SER A 22 -1.55 6.78 -18.54
CA SER A 22 -1.95 8.00 -17.84
C SER A 22 -2.27 7.70 -16.37
N THR A 23 -2.27 8.73 -15.52
CA THR A 23 -2.65 8.56 -14.10
C THR A 23 -4.05 7.97 -13.96
N GLU A 24 -4.98 8.36 -14.83
CA GLU A 24 -6.35 7.86 -14.85
C GLU A 24 -6.41 6.38 -15.20
N GLN A 25 -5.69 5.95 -16.25
CA GLN A 25 -5.57 4.53 -16.60
C GLN A 25 -4.94 3.73 -15.46
N ARG A 26 -3.91 4.27 -14.78
CA ARG A 26 -3.31 3.60 -13.61
C ARG A 26 -4.30 3.43 -12.45
N ARG A 27 -5.20 4.39 -12.24
CA ARG A 27 -6.25 4.32 -11.21
C ARG A 27 -7.34 3.32 -11.55
N GLU A 28 -7.67 3.13 -12.83
CA GLU A 28 -8.67 2.16 -13.27
C GLU A 28 -8.13 0.72 -13.21
N HIS A 29 -6.86 0.54 -13.58
CA HIS A 29 -6.19 -0.75 -13.65
C HIS A 29 -5.48 -1.16 -12.35
N MET A 30 -5.51 -0.33 -11.30
CA MET A 30 -4.90 -0.69 -10.02
C MET A 30 -5.60 -1.90 -9.39
N LEU A 31 -4.81 -2.81 -8.84
CA LEU A 31 -5.28 -3.89 -7.98
C LEU A 31 -4.88 -3.61 -6.53
N LEU A 32 -5.83 -3.81 -5.63
CA LEU A 32 -5.58 -3.83 -4.19
C LEU A 32 -5.86 -5.25 -3.70
N THR A 33 -4.82 -5.90 -3.19
CA THR A 33 -4.94 -7.19 -2.49
C THR A 33 -4.96 -6.92 -0.98
N ALA A 34 -5.95 -7.46 -0.28
CA ALA A 34 -6.09 -7.35 1.16
C ALA A 34 -6.10 -8.74 1.81
N SER A 35 -5.23 -8.97 2.79
CA SER A 35 -5.33 -10.09 3.73
C SER A 35 -6.01 -9.56 4.99
N LEU A 36 -7.29 -9.90 5.18
CA LEU A 36 -8.09 -9.37 6.27
C LEU A 36 -7.81 -10.06 7.61
N THR A 37 -8.17 -9.38 8.70
CA THR A 37 -8.14 -9.92 10.08
C THR A 37 -8.88 -11.26 10.23
N THR A 38 -9.88 -11.53 9.38
CA THR A 38 -10.65 -12.79 9.37
C THR A 38 -9.93 -13.96 8.70
N GLY A 39 -8.71 -13.75 8.17
CA GLY A 39 -7.97 -14.73 7.37
C GLY A 39 -8.42 -14.82 5.91
N VAL A 40 -9.44 -14.05 5.50
CA VAL A 40 -9.92 -14.00 4.12
C VAL A 40 -9.06 -13.05 3.28
N ALA A 41 -8.62 -13.51 2.12
CA ALA A 41 -8.01 -12.65 1.10
C ALA A 41 -9.10 -12.04 0.19
N ARG A 42 -8.98 -10.74 -0.11
CA ARG A 42 -9.85 -10.03 -1.07
C ARG A 42 -9.02 -9.25 -2.07
N VAL A 43 -9.54 -9.12 -3.28
CA VAL A 43 -8.92 -8.36 -4.35
C VAL A 43 -9.94 -7.42 -4.97
N THR A 44 -9.56 -6.15 -5.15
CA THR A 44 -10.38 -5.16 -5.84
C THR A 44 -9.61 -4.54 -7.00
N SER A 45 -10.33 -4.21 -8.07
CA SER A 45 -9.81 -3.47 -9.22
C SER A 45 -10.40 -2.07 -9.26
N GLY A 46 -9.53 -1.08 -9.45
CA GLY A 46 -9.89 0.33 -9.57
C GLY A 46 -10.04 1.06 -8.24
N ILE A 47 -9.69 2.35 -8.23
CA ILE A 47 -9.65 3.19 -7.04
C ILE A 47 -10.97 3.20 -6.25
N LEU A 48 -12.12 3.24 -6.92
CA LEU A 48 -13.43 3.32 -6.25
C LEU A 48 -13.74 2.07 -5.42
N LYS A 49 -13.46 0.88 -5.95
CA LYS A 49 -13.71 -0.38 -5.21
C LYS A 49 -12.70 -0.55 -4.09
N SER A 50 -11.44 -0.16 -4.32
CA SER A 50 -10.38 -0.18 -3.31
C SER A 50 -10.66 0.77 -2.15
N THR A 51 -11.17 1.98 -2.41
CA THR A 51 -11.60 2.91 -1.37
C THR A 51 -12.75 2.36 -0.52
N ARG A 52 -13.74 1.70 -1.14
CA ARG A 52 -14.82 1.04 -0.39
C ARG A 52 -14.31 -0.08 0.50
N LEU A 53 -13.36 -0.88 0.01
CA LEU A 53 -12.72 -1.92 0.81
C LEU A 53 -11.96 -1.32 2.01
N VAL A 54 -11.27 -0.19 1.82
CA VAL A 54 -10.65 0.55 2.94
C VAL A 54 -11.70 0.98 3.97
N ASP A 55 -12.83 1.54 3.52
CA ASP A 55 -13.91 1.95 4.42
C ASP A 55 -14.50 0.76 5.20
N GLU A 56 -14.65 -0.41 4.56
CA GLU A 56 -15.08 -1.65 5.21
C GLU A 56 -14.06 -2.12 6.26
N ILE A 57 -12.76 -2.13 5.93
CA ILE A 57 -11.69 -2.54 6.85
C ILE A 57 -11.66 -1.64 8.08
N LEU A 58 -11.76 -0.32 7.89
CA LEU A 58 -11.76 0.66 8.98
C LEU A 58 -13.01 0.60 9.86
N GLY A 59 -14.04 -0.16 9.47
CA GLY A 59 -15.24 -0.40 10.24
C GLY A 59 -15.23 -1.68 11.09
N ILE A 60 -14.15 -2.48 11.04
CA ILE A 60 -14.05 -3.77 11.73
C ILE A 60 -13.04 -3.67 12.87
N ASP A 61 -13.38 -4.13 14.07
CA ASP A 61 -12.41 -4.26 15.17
C ASP A 61 -11.38 -5.36 14.84
N HIS A 62 -10.11 -4.98 14.76
CA HIS A 62 -8.98 -5.90 14.66
C HIS A 62 -8.57 -6.35 16.07
N VAL A 63 -9.24 -7.38 16.58
CA VAL A 63 -9.00 -7.90 17.95
C VAL A 63 -7.77 -8.80 18.02
N ASP A 64 -7.66 -9.74 17.09
CA ASP A 64 -6.64 -10.79 17.12
C ASP A 64 -5.58 -10.63 16.03
N TRP A 65 -5.96 -10.09 14.88
CA TRP A 65 -5.11 -10.00 13.69
C TRP A 65 -5.20 -8.64 13.02
N GLU A 66 -4.09 -8.21 12.44
CA GLU A 66 -4.02 -7.06 11.56
C GLU A 66 -4.65 -7.35 10.18
N THR A 67 -4.96 -6.29 9.43
CA THR A 67 -5.17 -6.38 7.98
C THR A 67 -3.90 -5.93 7.25
N THR A 68 -3.52 -6.63 6.18
CA THR A 68 -2.40 -6.24 5.31
C THR A 68 -2.90 -5.92 3.91
N LEU A 69 -2.50 -4.79 3.35
CA LEU A 69 -2.84 -4.29 2.02
C LEU A 69 -1.61 -4.22 1.12
N MET A 70 -1.79 -4.57 -0.15
CA MET A 70 -0.77 -4.55 -1.19
C MET A 70 -1.37 -3.94 -2.46
N VAL A 71 -0.77 -2.86 -2.97
CA VAL A 71 -1.23 -2.17 -4.18
C VAL A 71 -0.28 -2.45 -5.33
N GLY A 72 -0.81 -2.73 -6.52
CA GLY A 72 0.01 -3.00 -7.70
C GLY A 72 -0.82 -3.11 -8.98
N ASP A 73 -0.19 -3.65 -10.02
CA ASP A 73 -0.81 -3.90 -11.33
C ASP A 73 -1.14 -5.39 -11.53
N VAL A 74 -0.85 -6.21 -10.52
CA VAL A 74 -1.11 -7.65 -10.45
C VAL A 74 -1.68 -7.99 -9.07
N GLU A 75 -2.38 -9.12 -8.99
CA GLU A 75 -2.79 -9.70 -7.71
C GLU A 75 -1.56 -10.29 -6.99
N PHE A 76 -1.43 -10.02 -5.68
CA PHE A 76 -0.36 -10.56 -4.88
C PHE A 76 -0.85 -11.77 -4.08
N HIS A 77 -0.06 -12.85 -4.08
CA HIS A 77 -0.38 -14.06 -3.34
C HIS A 77 0.86 -14.59 -2.61
N ARG A 78 0.64 -15.25 -1.47
CA ARG A 78 1.70 -15.84 -0.63
C ARG A 78 2.28 -17.13 -1.23
N SER A 79 2.52 -17.19 -2.54
CA SER A 79 3.21 -18.32 -3.17
C SER A 79 4.74 -18.10 -3.18
N LYS A 80 5.52 -19.19 -3.17
CA LYS A 80 6.99 -19.12 -3.24
C LYS A 80 7.50 -18.41 -4.51
N SER A 81 6.72 -18.41 -5.59
CA SER A 81 7.10 -17.84 -6.89
C SER A 81 6.71 -16.36 -7.09
N GLY A 82 6.11 -15.72 -6.09
CA GLY A 82 5.60 -14.35 -6.23
C GLY A 82 4.35 -14.26 -7.12
N PRO A 83 3.89 -13.04 -7.45
CA PRO A 83 4.60 -11.77 -7.30
C PRO A 83 4.69 -11.28 -5.85
N TYR A 84 5.74 -10.52 -5.54
CA TYR A 84 5.94 -9.87 -4.24
C TYR A 84 5.73 -8.36 -4.39
N PRO A 85 4.97 -7.72 -3.48
CA PRO A 85 4.73 -6.28 -3.57
C PRO A 85 6.00 -5.51 -3.19
N ASP A 86 6.28 -4.42 -3.92
CA ASP A 86 7.32 -3.47 -3.53
C ASP A 86 6.91 -2.65 -2.30
N HIS A 87 5.60 -2.41 -2.14
CA HIS A 87 5.01 -1.61 -1.08
C HIS A 87 3.83 -2.32 -0.41
N GLN A 88 3.76 -2.22 0.91
CA GLN A 88 2.73 -2.83 1.75
C GLN A 88 2.25 -1.82 2.79
N MET A 89 0.96 -1.86 3.09
CA MET A 89 0.37 -1.15 4.21
C MET A 89 -0.28 -2.14 5.18
N ARG A 90 0.15 -2.13 6.43
CA ARG A 90 -0.42 -2.91 7.52
C ARG A 90 -1.29 -2.03 8.39
N ILE A 91 -2.43 -2.55 8.82
CA ILE A 91 -3.49 -1.79 9.48
C ILE A 91 -3.97 -2.55 10.72
N SER A 92 -3.97 -1.87 11.85
CA SER A 92 -4.79 -2.23 13.00
C SER A 92 -5.81 -1.14 13.23
N VAL A 93 -7.06 -1.49 13.46
CA VAL A 93 -8.11 -0.53 13.75
C VAL A 93 -8.99 -1.03 14.88
N ARG A 94 -9.47 -0.10 15.70
CA ARG A 94 -10.38 -0.34 16.81
C ARG A 94 -11.49 0.70 16.75
N PRO A 95 -12.52 0.50 15.90
CA PRO A 95 -13.61 1.46 15.76
C PRO A 95 -14.30 1.78 17.08
N SER A 96 -14.39 0.79 17.97
CA SER A 96 -14.95 0.98 19.32
C SER A 96 -14.21 2.04 20.15
N ALA A 97 -12.95 2.33 19.81
CA ALA A 97 -12.11 3.33 20.45
C ALA A 97 -11.76 4.50 19.50
N GLU A 98 -12.25 4.48 18.26
CA GLU A 98 -12.01 5.47 17.20
C GLU A 98 -10.52 5.66 16.79
N TYR A 99 -9.68 4.65 17.02
CA TYR A 99 -8.26 4.69 16.69
C TYR A 99 -7.84 3.62 15.69
N ALA A 100 -6.80 3.94 14.92
CA ALA A 100 -6.09 3.02 14.04
C ALA A 100 -4.58 3.25 14.14
N ALA A 101 -3.80 2.29 13.69
CA ALA A 101 -2.37 2.39 13.51
C ALA A 101 -1.99 1.79 12.15
N LEU A 102 -1.06 2.46 11.48
CA LEU A 102 -0.56 2.06 10.17
C LEU A 102 0.91 1.69 10.28
N ASN A 103 1.32 0.66 9.57
CA ASN A 103 2.71 0.38 9.28
C ASN A 103 2.90 0.37 7.76
N TYR A 104 3.77 1.26 7.29
CA TYR A 104 4.15 1.38 5.90
C TYR A 104 5.46 0.64 5.66
N MET A 105 5.54 -0.09 4.56
CA MET A 105 6.76 -0.70 4.06
C MET A 105 6.88 -0.42 2.57
N ASP A 106 8.00 0.11 2.12
CA ASP A 106 8.32 0.26 0.70
C ASP A 106 9.83 0.14 0.47
N ASN A 107 10.23 -0.90 -0.25
CA ASN A 107 11.64 -1.17 -0.56
C ASN A 107 12.28 -0.12 -1.49
N ARG A 108 11.47 0.79 -2.06
CA ARG A 108 11.90 1.88 -2.93
C ARG A 108 11.92 3.24 -2.23
N ASP A 109 11.38 3.34 -1.02
CA ASP A 109 11.51 4.55 -0.19
C ASP A 109 12.87 4.52 0.50
N SER A 110 13.84 5.24 -0.07
CA SER A 110 15.20 5.35 0.44
C SER A 110 15.31 6.20 1.71
N GLU A 111 14.29 7.00 2.03
CA GLU A 111 14.28 7.83 3.24
C GLU A 111 13.73 7.05 4.43
N MET A 112 12.64 6.31 4.22
CA MET A 112 11.95 5.59 5.28
C MET A 112 11.27 4.32 4.77
N THR A 113 12.07 3.26 4.63
CA THR A 113 11.63 1.97 4.09
C THR A 113 10.54 1.32 4.95
N ILE A 114 10.61 1.43 6.28
CA ILE A 114 9.62 0.89 7.21
C ILE A 114 9.27 1.97 8.24
N ALA A 115 7.99 2.25 8.40
CA ALA A 115 7.51 3.31 9.26
C ALA A 115 6.19 2.95 9.96
N ASN A 116 6.00 3.43 11.19
CA ASN A 116 4.70 3.43 11.84
C ASN A 116 4.08 4.83 11.76
N SER A 117 2.75 4.91 11.71
CA SER A 117 2.03 6.16 11.95
C SER A 117 2.48 6.76 13.29
N PHE A 118 2.40 8.07 13.43
CA PHE A 118 2.81 8.76 14.65
C PHE A 118 1.77 9.80 15.07
N ASN A 119 1.40 9.74 16.35
CA ASN A 119 0.55 10.69 17.02
C ASN A 119 1.38 11.54 17.99
N PRO A 120 1.61 12.82 17.67
CA PRO A 120 2.37 13.72 18.54
C PRO A 120 1.56 14.19 19.76
N LYS A 121 0.23 14.04 19.76
CA LYS A 121 -0.64 14.56 20.81
C LYS A 121 -0.44 13.81 22.13
N ARG A 122 -0.71 14.51 23.23
CA ARG A 122 -0.62 13.99 24.61
C ARG A 122 -1.93 14.29 25.37
N PRO A 123 -2.38 13.39 26.27
CA PRO A 123 -1.80 12.07 26.56
C PRO A 123 -1.94 11.12 25.37
N VAL A 124 -1.07 10.11 25.31
CA VAL A 124 -1.16 9.08 24.27
C VAL A 124 -2.42 8.24 24.53
N PRO A 125 -3.20 7.87 23.50
CA PRO A 125 -4.36 7.01 23.67
C PRO A 125 -4.01 5.69 24.36
N ASP A 126 -4.84 5.28 25.32
CA ASP A 126 -4.69 3.99 26.00
C ASP A 126 -5.45 2.90 25.24
N VAL A 127 -4.93 2.57 24.06
CA VAL A 127 -5.50 1.55 23.17
C VAL A 127 -4.38 0.64 22.65
N ASN A 128 -4.58 -0.66 22.78
CA ASN A 128 -3.71 -1.66 22.16
C ASN A 128 -4.23 -1.97 20.76
N LEU A 129 -3.33 -1.85 19.79
CA LEU A 129 -3.58 -2.09 18.38
C LEU A 129 -2.63 -3.19 17.91
N ILE A 130 -3.13 -4.25 17.29
CA ILE A 130 -2.37 -5.44 16.93
C ILE A 130 -1.41 -5.13 15.78
N PHE A 131 -0.12 -5.30 16.01
CA PHE A 131 0.89 -5.22 14.96
C PHE A 131 1.03 -6.57 14.24
N ASN A 132 1.03 -7.67 14.97
CA ASN A 132 1.17 -9.00 14.39
C ASN A 132 0.41 -10.04 15.22
N GLY A 133 -0.68 -10.56 14.66
CA GLY A 133 -1.52 -11.57 15.33
C GLY A 133 -0.82 -12.90 15.57
N THR A 134 0.24 -13.23 14.82
CA THR A 134 1.04 -14.45 15.04
C THR A 134 1.91 -14.36 16.28
N THR A 135 2.51 -13.20 16.53
CA THR A 135 3.42 -13.01 17.68
C THR A 135 2.73 -12.37 18.88
N GLY A 136 1.51 -11.84 18.70
CA GLY A 136 0.82 -11.02 19.69
C GLY A 136 1.44 -9.62 19.85
N ALA A 137 2.38 -9.23 18.97
CA ALA A 137 2.98 -7.91 19.03
C ALA A 137 1.94 -6.83 18.79
N VAL A 138 2.05 -5.73 19.54
CA VAL A 138 1.20 -4.54 19.41
C VAL A 138 2.00 -3.37 18.86
N PHE A 139 1.31 -2.43 18.22
CA PHE A 139 1.88 -1.15 17.85
C PHE A 139 2.30 -0.37 19.12
N PRO A 140 3.36 0.44 19.05
CA PRO A 140 3.63 1.43 20.08
C PRO A 140 2.40 2.33 20.25
N ARG A 141 2.04 2.69 21.48
CA ARG A 141 0.85 3.54 21.72
C ARG A 141 0.92 4.88 20.96
N THR A 142 2.12 5.40 20.73
CA THR A 142 2.35 6.62 19.94
C THR A 142 1.96 6.46 18.47
N ALA A 143 1.66 5.27 17.98
CA ALA A 143 1.21 5.05 16.61
C ALA A 143 -0.32 5.18 16.43
N ALA A 144 -1.08 5.23 17.52
CA ALA A 144 -2.54 5.35 17.48
C ALA A 144 -2.97 6.73 16.98
N ILE A 145 -3.46 6.80 15.74
CA ILE A 145 -4.04 7.98 15.08
C ILE A 145 -5.56 7.82 14.94
N ARG A 146 -6.29 8.91 14.68
CA ARG A 146 -7.74 8.82 14.47
C ARG A 146 -8.04 8.03 13.20
N ILE A 147 -9.17 7.32 13.19
CA ILE A 147 -9.61 6.56 12.00
C ILE A 147 -9.78 7.48 10.78
N SER A 148 -10.22 8.73 10.97
CA SER A 148 -10.30 9.74 9.89
C SER A 148 -8.94 9.99 9.23
N ASP A 149 -7.88 10.06 10.03
CA ASP A 149 -6.52 10.35 9.57
C ASP A 149 -5.94 9.12 8.88
N ALA A 150 -6.18 7.93 9.43
CA ALA A 150 -5.82 6.66 8.80
C ALA A 150 -6.53 6.49 7.44
N ARG A 151 -7.81 6.85 7.35
CA ARG A 151 -8.56 6.84 6.09
C ARG A 151 -7.92 7.77 5.07
N ALA A 152 -7.65 9.02 5.44
CA ALA A 152 -7.02 9.98 4.54
C ALA A 152 -5.66 9.47 4.02
N ALA A 153 -4.83 8.92 4.90
CA ALA A 153 -3.54 8.34 4.55
C ALA A 153 -3.67 7.15 3.61
N LEU A 154 -4.63 6.25 3.84
CA LEU A 154 -4.87 5.09 2.97
C LEU A 154 -5.33 5.51 1.58
N ILE A 155 -6.21 6.52 1.47
CA ILE A 155 -6.63 7.04 0.16
C ILE A 155 -5.48 7.73 -0.57
N GLU A 156 -4.67 8.53 0.13
CA GLU A 156 -3.46 9.12 -0.46
C GLU A 156 -2.47 8.03 -0.92
N TRP A 157 -2.29 6.97 -0.13
CA TRP A 157 -1.44 5.83 -0.48
C TRP A 157 -1.94 5.10 -1.72
N LEU A 158 -3.23 4.82 -1.82
CA LEU A 158 -3.84 4.18 -2.99
C LEU A 158 -3.63 5.04 -4.25
N ASP A 159 -3.71 6.36 -4.12
CA ASP A 159 -3.56 7.28 -5.24
C ASP A 159 -2.11 7.44 -5.70
N THR A 160 -1.20 7.65 -4.74
CA THR A 160 0.19 8.00 -5.01
C THR A 160 1.11 6.80 -5.14
N ARG A 161 0.72 5.66 -4.53
CA ARG A 161 1.56 4.49 -4.28
C ARG A 161 2.89 4.86 -3.59
N LYS A 162 2.85 5.87 -2.72
CA LYS A 162 3.99 6.37 -1.94
C LYS A 162 3.58 6.55 -0.48
N ARG A 163 4.57 6.71 0.40
CA ARG A 163 4.35 7.06 1.81
C ARG A 163 3.43 8.30 1.90
N PRO A 164 2.26 8.19 2.56
CA PRO A 164 1.34 9.31 2.74
C PRO A 164 1.98 10.47 3.47
N THR A 165 1.64 11.69 3.06
CA THR A 165 2.16 12.93 3.64
C THR A 165 1.16 13.60 4.59
N CYS A 166 -0.13 13.22 4.53
CA CYS A 166 -1.17 13.79 5.38
C CYS A 166 -1.12 13.36 6.86
N ILE A 167 -0.20 12.45 7.25
CA ILE A 167 0.04 12.06 8.63
C ILE A 167 1.54 12.04 8.94
N GLU A 168 1.88 12.07 10.22
CA GLU A 168 3.26 11.90 10.66
C GLU A 168 3.64 10.42 10.71
N TRP A 169 4.91 10.14 10.40
CA TRP A 169 5.51 8.82 10.43
C TRP A 169 6.72 8.83 11.34
N ARG A 170 6.98 7.69 12.00
CA ARG A 170 8.26 7.41 12.65
C ARG A 170 8.88 6.17 12.04
N PRO A 171 10.21 6.16 11.83
CA PRO A 171 10.93 4.95 11.49
C PRO A 171 10.55 3.81 12.42
N TYR A 172 10.37 2.62 11.84
CA TYR A 172 10.26 1.42 12.64
C TYR A 172 11.63 1.10 13.23
N ASP A 173 11.83 1.47 14.48
CA ASP A 173 12.87 0.86 15.30
C ASP A 173 12.28 -0.41 15.92
N SER A 174 13.02 -1.52 15.83
CA SER A 174 12.70 -2.71 16.61
C SER A 174 12.71 -2.33 18.09
N TYR A 175 11.53 -2.20 18.69
CA TYR A 175 11.37 -1.96 20.13
C TYR A 175 11.74 -3.20 20.93
#